data_AF-A0A4V2PI26-F1
#
_entry.id   AF-A0A4V2PI26-F1
#
_cell.length_a   1.000
_cell.length_b   1.000
_cell.length_c   1.000
_cell.angle_alpha   90.00
_cell.angle_beta   90.00
_cell.angle_gamma   90.00
#
_symmetry.space_group_name_H-M   'P 1'
#
loop_
_entity.id
_entity.type
_entity.pdbx_description
1 polymer ?
#
loop_
_entity_poly.entity_id
_entity_poly.type
_entity_poly.pdbx_seq_one_letter_code
_entity_poly.pdbx_strand_id
1 'polypeptide(L)'
;MIKLADDLSSGDHVCAIPDSEEHLSELSAQFVAEGLDRNEKIFYYDDDGAADAMLRRLSDDGAAVDGPLSSGQLTIVPEQTTHATFRTPLGQLYRGVTDTVTDALREGYRGARLTGQMHSSLAPGASATLPEFDGLLDRLLQENRLTALCTYDHGHYSSEQIEIMRALHRDHLAPVGAYDDGLMRIVRTGVASARLAGEIDHSNRPKITTLLQSSLDRSLRSPDVPPEVVLDMASVRFIDVATAVGLVHAAEMFPATHRLVLHRVRPRVQRILDRCGAPFASQLEVTADTAEASETSEVSETSEVPETSETSETDMAS
;
A
#
# COMPACT_ATOMS: atom_id res chain seq x y z
N MET A 1 16.94 14.34 6.13
CA MET A 1 17.58 13.02 5.96
C MET A 1 16.56 12.10 5.31
N ILE A 2 16.97 11.09 4.54
CA ILE A 2 16.01 10.06 4.10
C ILE A 2 15.78 9.12 5.28
N LYS A 3 14.53 8.91 5.67
CA LYS A 3 14.11 7.96 6.70
C LYS A 3 13.26 6.87 6.08
N LEU A 4 13.35 5.68 6.65
CA LEU A 4 12.41 4.58 6.41
C LEU A 4 11.29 4.64 7.45
N ALA A 5 10.17 3.97 7.19
CA ALA A 5 9.02 4.03 8.10
C ALA A 5 9.33 3.44 9.49
N ASP A 6 10.13 2.38 9.55
CA ASP A 6 10.60 1.71 10.76
C ASP A 6 11.64 2.52 11.56
N ASP A 7 12.31 3.48 10.92
CA ASP A 7 13.21 4.42 11.59
C ASP A 7 12.47 5.59 12.25
N LEU A 8 11.18 5.79 11.97
CA LEU A 8 10.42 6.92 12.50
C LEU A 8 10.22 6.78 14.01
N SER A 9 10.30 7.89 14.72
CA SER A 9 10.05 7.97 16.16
C SER A 9 9.09 9.11 16.50
N SER A 10 8.61 9.12 17.75
CA SER A 10 7.78 10.22 18.24
C SER A 10 8.51 11.55 18.05
N GLY A 11 7.83 12.52 17.45
CA GLY A 11 8.38 13.83 17.09
C GLY A 11 8.88 13.93 15.65
N ASP A 12 8.89 12.84 14.89
CA ASP A 12 9.27 12.89 13.48
C ASP A 12 8.17 13.50 12.61
N HIS A 13 8.58 14.48 11.80
CA HIS A 13 7.81 15.07 10.72
C HIS A 13 8.47 14.71 9.40
N VAL A 14 7.83 13.83 8.62
CA VAL A 14 8.37 13.40 7.33
C VAL A 14 7.43 13.79 6.20
N CYS A 15 8.00 14.19 5.06
CA CYS A 15 7.23 14.31 3.82
C CYS A 15 7.60 13.26 2.79
N ALA A 16 6.63 12.94 1.94
CA ALA A 16 6.81 12.14 0.74
C ALA A 16 6.12 12.81 -0.46
N ILE A 17 6.69 12.59 -1.65
CA ILE A 17 6.14 13.06 -2.92
C ILE A 17 5.75 11.80 -3.68
N PRO A 18 4.48 11.35 -3.60
CA PRO A 18 4.04 10.21 -4.37
C PRO A 18 3.99 10.56 -5.86
N ASP A 19 4.48 9.64 -6.69
CA ASP A 19 4.48 9.76 -8.15
C ASP A 19 3.18 9.22 -8.78
N SER A 20 2.39 8.46 -8.01
CA SER A 20 1.09 7.91 -8.40
C SER A 20 0.21 7.62 -7.19
N GLU A 21 -1.10 7.41 -7.41
CA GLU A 21 -2.04 6.97 -6.36
C GLU A 21 -1.59 5.65 -5.70
N GLU A 22 -0.99 4.75 -6.49
CA GLU A 22 -0.43 3.51 -5.96
C GLU A 22 0.76 3.80 -5.04
N HIS A 23 1.65 4.74 -5.41
CA HIS A 23 2.77 5.15 -4.56
C HIS A 23 2.27 5.77 -3.25
N LEU A 24 1.23 6.59 -3.33
CA LEU A 24 0.58 7.17 -2.15
C LEU A 24 0.03 6.09 -1.22
N SER A 25 -0.72 5.13 -1.77
CA SER A 25 -1.30 4.03 -0.99
C SER A 25 -0.24 3.20 -0.26
N GLU A 26 0.94 3.04 -0.85
CA GLU A 26 2.06 2.30 -0.24
C GLU A 26 2.73 3.05 0.89
N LEU A 27 3.08 4.31 0.67
CA LEU A 27 3.69 5.17 1.69
C LEU A 27 2.78 5.26 2.90
N SER A 28 1.48 5.48 2.65
CA SER A 28 0.45 5.51 3.67
C SER A 28 0.31 4.15 4.38
N ALA A 29 0.19 3.05 3.65
CA ALA A 29 0.05 1.71 4.24
C ALA A 29 1.27 1.35 5.10
N GLN A 30 2.49 1.61 4.64
CA GLN A 30 3.70 1.35 5.41
C GLN A 30 3.75 2.19 6.70
N PHE A 31 3.41 3.47 6.61
CA PHE A 31 3.37 4.37 7.76
C PHE A 31 2.31 3.96 8.79
N VAL A 32 1.13 3.51 8.32
CA VAL A 32 0.04 3.02 9.16
C VAL A 32 0.40 1.69 9.82
N ALA A 33 0.91 0.72 9.05
CA ALA A 33 1.30 -0.60 9.56
C ALA A 33 2.33 -0.48 10.71
N GLU A 34 3.36 0.34 10.53
CA GLU A 34 4.36 0.58 11.59
C GLU A 34 3.75 1.20 12.84
N GLY A 35 2.77 2.11 12.69
CA GLY A 35 2.06 2.69 13.83
C GLY A 35 1.24 1.65 14.59
N LEU A 36 0.59 0.74 13.87
CA LEU A 36 -0.19 -0.34 14.46
C LEU A 36 0.72 -1.28 15.27
N ASP A 37 1.84 -1.70 14.70
CA ASP A 37 2.83 -2.56 15.37
C ASP A 37 3.44 -1.90 16.62
N ARG A 38 3.52 -0.57 16.62
CA ARG A 38 3.99 0.22 17.78
C ARG A 38 2.91 0.53 18.82
N ASN A 39 1.68 0.04 18.64
CA ASN A 39 0.53 0.36 19.48
C ASN A 39 0.29 1.88 19.57
N GLU A 40 0.35 2.58 18.44
CA GLU A 40 0.01 4.01 18.32
C GLU A 40 -1.39 4.16 17.72
N LYS A 41 -2.07 5.27 18.07
CA LYS A 41 -3.39 5.63 17.50
C LYS A 41 -3.20 6.44 16.22
N ILE A 42 -3.78 6.00 15.12
CA ILE A 42 -3.56 6.56 13.79
C ILE A 42 -4.81 7.28 13.30
N PHE A 43 -4.63 8.50 12.81
CA PHE A 43 -5.65 9.28 12.14
C PHE A 43 -5.24 9.47 10.68
N TYR A 44 -6.02 8.88 9.78
CA TYR A 44 -5.87 9.03 8.34
C TYR A 44 -6.89 10.04 7.84
N TYR A 45 -6.45 11.21 7.40
CA TYR A 45 -7.31 12.25 6.83
C TYR A 45 -7.55 11.95 5.36
N ASP A 46 -8.74 11.45 5.05
CA ASP A 46 -9.16 11.15 3.69
C ASP A 46 -9.79 12.40 3.09
N ASP A 47 -9.25 12.87 1.97
CA ASP A 47 -9.70 14.08 1.26
C ASP A 47 -10.31 13.75 -0.11
N ASP A 48 -9.86 12.67 -0.75
CA ASP A 48 -10.26 12.28 -2.10
C ASP A 48 -10.61 10.78 -2.26
N GLY A 49 -10.72 10.03 -1.16
CA GLY A 49 -11.07 8.61 -1.16
C GLY A 49 -9.88 7.66 -1.25
N ALA A 50 -8.64 8.14 -1.16
CA ALA A 50 -7.46 7.30 -1.18
C ALA A 50 -7.28 6.43 0.08
N ALA A 51 -8.06 6.64 1.15
CA ALA A 51 -8.11 5.71 2.29
C ALA A 51 -8.45 4.27 1.85
N ASP A 52 -9.36 4.10 0.90
CA ASP A 52 -9.76 2.78 0.38
C ASP A 52 -8.59 2.04 -0.27
N ALA A 53 -7.75 2.75 -1.03
CA ALA A 53 -6.57 2.17 -1.66
C ALA A 53 -5.51 1.77 -0.62
N MET A 54 -5.33 2.60 0.41
CA MET A 54 -4.45 2.31 1.54
C MET A 54 -4.93 1.09 2.35
N LEU A 55 -6.23 0.99 2.64
CA LEU A 55 -6.83 -0.15 3.37
C LEU A 55 -6.75 -1.45 2.57
N ARG A 56 -7.04 -1.40 1.26
CA ARG A 56 -6.81 -2.52 0.37
C ARG A 56 -5.35 -2.93 0.41
N ARG A 57 -4.41 -1.97 0.33
CA ARG A 57 -2.98 -2.28 0.37
C ARG A 57 -2.54 -2.90 1.70
N LEU A 58 -3.02 -2.42 2.84
CA LEU A 58 -2.73 -3.05 4.14
C LEU A 58 -3.24 -4.50 4.19
N SER A 59 -4.44 -4.75 3.68
CA SER A 59 -5.03 -6.10 3.60
C SER A 59 -4.23 -6.99 2.65
N ASP A 60 -3.90 -6.47 1.47
CA ASP A 60 -3.00 -7.05 0.48
C ASP A 60 -1.56 -7.17 0.98
N ASP A 61 -1.20 -6.63 2.14
CA ASP A 61 0.12 -6.79 2.77
C ASP A 61 0.06 -7.73 3.99
N GLY A 62 -1.11 -8.31 4.29
CA GLY A 62 -1.34 -9.24 5.40
C GLY A 62 -1.52 -8.56 6.76
N ALA A 63 -1.67 -7.23 6.80
CA ALA A 63 -1.92 -6.51 8.04
C ALA A 63 -3.37 -6.70 8.49
N ALA A 64 -3.57 -7.04 9.77
CA ALA A 64 -4.90 -7.19 10.35
C ALA A 64 -5.52 -5.81 10.65
N VAL A 65 -6.27 -5.26 9.69
CA VAL A 65 -6.85 -3.90 9.79
C VAL A 65 -8.21 -3.82 10.47
N ASP A 66 -9.02 -4.88 10.43
CA ASP A 66 -10.39 -4.87 10.96
C ASP A 66 -10.44 -4.60 12.46
N GLY A 67 -9.53 -5.22 13.22
CA GLY A 67 -9.39 -5.01 14.66
C GLY A 67 -9.09 -3.53 14.98
N PRO A 68 -8.00 -2.96 14.45
CA PRO A 68 -7.67 -1.54 14.62
C PRO A 68 -8.76 -0.56 14.18
N LEU A 69 -9.48 -0.83 13.09
CA LEU A 69 -10.62 -0.01 12.67
C LEU A 69 -11.76 -0.07 13.69
N SER A 70 -12.13 -1.28 14.13
CA SER A 70 -13.24 -1.48 15.08
C SER A 70 -12.95 -0.91 16.47
N SER A 71 -11.69 -0.92 16.91
CA SER A 71 -11.26 -0.36 18.21
C SER A 71 -11.03 1.14 18.17
N GLY A 72 -11.01 1.75 16.98
CA GLY A 72 -10.63 3.15 16.78
C GLY A 72 -9.13 3.41 16.88
N GLN A 73 -8.29 2.37 16.93
CA GLN A 73 -6.83 2.53 16.83
C GLN A 73 -6.45 3.11 15.47
N LEU A 74 -7.08 2.67 14.38
CA LEU A 74 -7.01 3.32 13.06
C LEU A 74 -8.33 4.03 12.81
N THR A 75 -8.29 5.35 12.68
CA THR A 75 -9.46 6.18 12.38
C THR A 75 -9.29 6.83 11.01
N ILE A 76 -10.21 6.52 10.09
CA ILE A 76 -10.34 7.26 8.82
C ILE A 76 -11.21 8.48 9.08
N VAL A 77 -10.63 9.67 8.95
CA VAL A 77 -11.34 10.96 9.05
C VAL A 77 -11.89 11.26 7.65
N PRO A 78 -13.22 11.32 7.48
CA PRO A 78 -13.83 11.43 6.15
C PRO A 78 -13.66 12.83 5.57
N GLU A 79 -13.74 12.94 4.24
CA GLU A 79 -13.59 14.17 3.44
C GLU A 79 -14.25 15.40 4.09
N GLN A 80 -15.51 15.30 4.48
CA GLN A 80 -16.26 16.42 5.06
C GLN A 80 -15.61 16.97 6.34
N THR A 81 -15.04 16.09 7.16
CA THR A 81 -14.35 16.46 8.40
C THR A 81 -12.94 16.95 8.10
N THR A 82 -12.23 16.33 7.15
CA THR A 82 -10.94 16.79 6.64
C THR A 82 -11.06 18.23 6.11
N HIS A 83 -12.05 18.49 5.25
CA HIS A 83 -12.39 19.81 4.71
C HIS A 83 -12.73 20.85 5.79
N ALA A 84 -13.41 20.43 6.87
CA ALA A 84 -13.71 21.31 7.99
C ALA A 84 -12.45 21.63 8.82
N THR A 85 -11.54 20.67 8.95
CA THR A 85 -10.26 20.81 9.66
C THR A 85 -9.42 21.93 9.05
N PHE A 86 -9.27 21.98 7.73
CA PHE A 86 -8.51 23.03 7.04
C PHE A 86 -9.20 24.40 7.00
N ARG A 87 -10.48 24.50 7.41
CA ARG A 87 -11.18 25.77 7.61
C ARG A 87 -11.17 26.25 9.07
N THR A 88 -10.67 25.41 9.98
CA THR A 88 -10.64 25.69 11.41
C THR A 88 -9.44 26.58 11.75
N PRO A 89 -9.63 27.71 12.46
CA PRO A 89 -8.51 28.58 12.85
C PRO A 89 -7.38 27.81 13.54
N LEU A 90 -6.12 28.11 13.21
CA LEU A 90 -4.94 27.34 13.65
C LEU A 90 -4.87 27.13 15.18
N GLY A 91 -5.28 28.13 15.97
CA GLY A 91 -5.29 28.00 17.44
C GLY A 91 -6.32 27.01 17.98
N GLN A 92 -7.43 26.81 17.27
CA GLN A 92 -8.43 25.78 17.60
C GLN A 92 -7.95 24.41 17.11
N LEU A 93 -7.37 24.34 15.90
CA LEU A 93 -6.78 23.12 15.35
C LEU A 93 -5.68 22.58 16.26
N TYR A 94 -4.77 23.44 16.73
CA TYR A 94 -3.72 23.09 17.69
C TYR A 94 -4.31 22.42 18.95
N ARG A 95 -5.30 23.06 19.58
CA ARG A 95 -5.93 22.50 20.78
C ARG A 95 -6.60 21.16 20.50
N GLY A 96 -7.34 21.06 19.39
CA GLY A 96 -8.02 19.82 18.99
C GLY A 96 -7.06 18.66 18.77
N VAL A 97 -5.92 18.89 18.10
CA VAL A 97 -4.90 17.86 17.92
C VAL A 97 -4.22 17.51 19.24
N THR A 98 -3.86 18.49 20.09
CA THR A 98 -3.31 18.23 21.42
C THR A 98 -4.25 17.39 22.29
N ASP A 99 -5.54 17.69 22.30
CA ASP A 99 -6.54 16.93 23.05
C ASP A 99 -6.64 15.50 22.49
N THR A 100 -6.64 15.34 21.16
CA THR A 100 -6.65 14.04 20.48
C THR A 100 -5.45 13.17 20.87
N VAL A 101 -4.23 13.73 20.89
CA VAL A 101 -3.03 13.00 21.33
C VAL A 101 -3.13 12.65 22.81
N THR A 102 -3.64 13.56 23.64
CA THR A 102 -3.80 13.33 25.08
C THR A 102 -4.78 12.19 25.34
N ASP A 103 -5.89 12.13 24.61
CA ASP A 103 -6.88 11.06 24.71
C ASP A 103 -6.32 9.73 24.23
N ALA A 104 -5.57 9.69 23.13
CA ALA A 104 -4.87 8.48 22.69
C ALA A 104 -3.96 7.89 23.79
N LEU A 105 -3.21 8.75 24.49
CA LEU A 105 -2.37 8.32 25.61
C LEU A 105 -3.19 7.81 26.80
N ARG A 106 -4.35 8.43 27.11
CA ARG A 106 -5.27 7.98 28.17
C ARG A 106 -5.91 6.62 27.85
N GLU A 107 -6.18 6.36 26.57
CA GLU A 107 -6.68 5.08 26.07
C GLU A 107 -5.63 3.96 26.12
N GLY A 108 -4.37 4.28 26.42
CA GLY A 108 -3.27 3.32 26.58
C GLY A 108 -2.38 3.15 25.35
N TYR A 109 -2.58 3.94 24.30
CA TYR A 109 -1.70 3.94 23.15
C TYR A 109 -0.35 4.59 23.48
N ARG A 110 0.69 4.15 22.78
CA ARG A 110 2.05 4.67 22.92
C ARG A 110 2.26 6.00 22.22
N GLY A 111 1.25 6.62 21.63
CA GLY A 111 1.38 7.87 20.90
C GLY A 111 0.30 7.96 19.83
N ALA A 112 0.40 8.99 18.99
CA ALA A 112 -0.49 9.15 17.86
C ALA A 112 0.27 9.40 16.55
N ARG A 113 -0.35 9.02 15.44
CA ARG A 113 0.13 9.26 14.08
C ARG A 113 -0.89 10.00 13.25
N LEU A 114 -0.45 10.97 12.46
CA LEU A 114 -1.29 11.66 11.48
C LEU A 114 -0.72 11.45 10.07
N THR A 115 -1.59 11.09 9.14
CA THR A 115 -1.26 11.10 7.71
C THR A 115 -2.55 11.28 6.91
N GLY A 116 -2.44 11.42 5.58
CA GLY A 116 -3.58 11.60 4.70
C GLY A 116 -3.37 12.72 3.69
N GLN A 117 -4.36 12.91 2.82
CA GLN A 117 -4.37 13.97 1.83
C GLN A 117 -4.72 15.30 2.50
N MET A 118 -4.10 16.37 2.00
CA MET A 118 -4.29 17.72 2.51
C MET A 118 -4.69 18.69 1.38
N HIS A 119 -5.31 18.20 0.31
CA HIS A 119 -5.61 19.00 -0.88
C HIS A 119 -6.55 20.17 -0.55
N SER A 120 -7.46 19.96 0.40
CA SER A 120 -8.37 20.98 0.91
C SER A 120 -7.68 22.13 1.65
N SER A 121 -6.39 22.01 2.00
CA SER A 121 -5.58 23.16 2.43
C SER A 121 -5.36 24.19 1.32
N LEU A 122 -5.50 23.80 0.05
CA LEU A 122 -5.41 24.68 -1.12
C LEU A 122 -6.76 25.29 -1.51
N ALA A 123 -7.87 24.80 -0.93
CA ALA A 123 -9.20 25.23 -1.29
C ALA A 123 -9.46 26.69 -0.86
N PRO A 124 -10.28 27.45 -1.61
CA PRO A 124 -10.76 28.74 -1.17
C PRO A 124 -11.45 28.64 0.20
N GLY A 125 -11.04 29.52 1.13
CA GLY A 125 -11.56 29.55 2.50
C GLY A 125 -10.82 28.67 3.49
N ALA A 126 -9.71 28.03 3.10
CA ALA A 126 -8.75 27.49 4.07
C ALA A 126 -8.29 28.60 5.03
N SER A 127 -8.13 28.27 6.31
CA SER A 127 -7.86 29.25 7.37
C SER A 127 -6.42 29.76 7.39
N ALA A 128 -5.53 29.11 6.65
CA ALA A 128 -4.10 29.40 6.59
C ALA A 128 -3.49 28.88 5.28
N THR A 129 -2.25 29.26 5.01
CA THR A 129 -1.45 28.75 3.90
C THR A 129 -0.84 27.38 4.23
N LEU A 130 -0.40 26.65 3.19
CA LEU A 130 0.23 25.34 3.37
C LEU A 130 1.46 25.39 4.31
N PRO A 131 2.40 26.35 4.20
CA PRO A 131 3.51 26.48 5.15
C PRO A 131 3.07 26.81 6.59
N GLU A 132 1.94 27.50 6.79
CA GLU A 132 1.43 27.80 8.13
C GLU A 132 0.79 26.57 8.79
N PHE A 133 0.11 25.72 8.02
CA PHE A 133 -0.35 24.41 8.52
C PHE A 133 0.83 23.50 8.87
N ASP A 134 1.85 23.47 8.02
CA ASP A 134 3.07 22.71 8.25
C ASP A 134 3.81 23.15 9.52
N GLY A 135 4.00 24.47 9.70
CA GLY A 135 4.59 25.03 10.90
C GLY A 135 3.78 24.78 12.18
N LEU A 136 2.45 24.68 12.07
CA LEU A 136 1.58 24.26 13.18
C LEU A 136 1.85 22.80 13.57
N LEU A 137 1.94 21.92 12.56
CA LEU A 137 2.19 20.50 12.75
C LEU A 137 3.58 20.25 13.36
N ASP A 138 4.60 20.97 12.90
CA ASP A 138 5.94 20.98 13.49
C ASP A 138 5.93 21.29 14.99
N ARG A 139 5.18 22.32 15.39
CA ARG A 139 5.03 22.66 16.82
C ARG A 139 4.33 21.55 17.59
N LEU A 140 3.25 21.00 17.04
CA LEU A 140 2.51 19.89 17.67
C LEU A 140 3.41 18.66 17.89
N LEU A 141 4.25 18.32 16.91
CA LEU A 141 5.18 17.19 16.98
C LEU A 141 6.28 17.38 18.04
N GLN A 142 6.76 18.61 18.23
CA GLN A 142 7.75 18.92 19.27
C GLN A 142 7.19 18.84 20.70
N GLU A 143 5.88 19.11 20.86
CA GLU A 143 5.24 19.25 22.16
C GLU A 143 4.43 18.02 22.58
N ASN A 144 4.16 17.10 21.65
CA ASN A 144 3.28 15.95 21.87
C ASN A 144 3.92 14.65 21.37
N ARG A 145 3.41 13.49 21.84
CA ARG A 145 3.85 12.17 21.36
C ARG A 145 3.18 11.83 20.03
N LEU A 146 3.53 12.61 19.02
CA LEU A 146 2.92 12.61 17.70
C LEU A 146 4.01 12.34 16.64
N THR A 147 3.65 11.62 15.58
CA THR A 147 4.46 11.45 14.37
C THR A 147 3.58 11.75 13.16
N ALA A 148 4.11 12.43 12.14
CA ALA A 148 3.32 12.79 10.97
C ALA A 148 4.00 12.46 9.65
N LEU A 149 3.20 11.98 8.70
CA LEU A 149 3.56 11.83 7.29
C LEU A 149 2.70 12.76 6.44
N CYS A 150 3.33 13.77 5.86
CA CYS A 150 2.73 14.70 4.89
C CYS A 150 3.02 14.25 3.45
N THR A 151 1.99 14.15 2.61
CA THR A 151 2.14 13.73 1.21
C THR A 151 1.76 14.83 0.25
N TYR A 152 2.60 15.08 -0.77
CA TYR A 152 2.38 16.12 -1.78
C TYR A 152 2.49 15.54 -3.19
N ASP A 153 1.38 15.25 -3.85
CA ASP A 153 1.35 14.73 -5.22
C ASP A 153 1.43 15.84 -6.29
N HIS A 154 1.89 15.46 -7.48
CA HIS A 154 1.99 16.36 -8.63
C HIS A 154 0.62 16.70 -9.28
N GLY A 155 -0.45 16.01 -8.90
CA GLY A 155 -1.80 16.28 -9.41
C GLY A 155 -2.42 17.53 -8.79
N HIS A 156 -2.15 17.77 -7.50
CA HIS A 156 -2.76 18.86 -6.72
C HIS A 156 -1.79 19.99 -6.37
N TYR A 157 -0.50 19.68 -6.18
CA TYR A 157 0.50 20.67 -5.78
C TYR A 157 1.38 21.06 -6.96
N SER A 158 1.65 22.37 -7.09
CA SER A 158 2.62 22.86 -8.07
C SER A 158 4.04 22.43 -7.70
N SER A 159 4.94 22.36 -8.69
CA SER A 159 6.35 22.06 -8.44
C SER A 159 7.00 23.02 -7.45
N GLU A 160 6.59 24.30 -7.46
CA GLU A 160 7.07 25.30 -6.50
C GLU A 160 6.58 25.00 -5.08
N GLN A 161 5.31 24.64 -4.92
CA GLN A 161 4.75 24.26 -3.61
C GLN A 161 5.44 23.01 -3.07
N ILE A 162 5.64 21.98 -3.90
CA ILE A 162 6.34 20.76 -3.52
C ILE A 162 7.77 21.07 -3.08
N GLU A 163 8.48 21.95 -3.78
CA GLU A 163 9.85 22.32 -3.42
C GLU A 163 9.91 23.12 -2.10
N ILE A 164 8.95 24.03 -1.87
CA ILE A 164 8.81 24.73 -0.58
C ILE A 164 8.58 23.72 0.54
N MET A 165 7.64 22.79 0.37
CA MET A 165 7.35 21.80 1.40
C MET A 165 8.52 20.84 1.64
N ARG A 166 9.22 20.45 0.58
CA ARG A 166 10.46 19.67 0.70
C ARG A 166 11.50 20.42 1.53
N ALA A 167 11.66 21.72 1.32
CA ALA A 167 12.64 22.52 2.05
C ALA A 167 12.27 22.75 3.53
N LEU A 168 10.96 22.76 3.86
CA LEU A 168 10.48 22.90 5.23
C LEU A 168 10.65 21.62 6.07
N HIS A 169 10.57 20.45 5.42
CA HIS A 169 10.76 19.18 6.10
C HIS A 169 12.24 18.84 6.26
N ARG A 170 12.66 18.56 7.50
CA ARG A 170 14.02 18.07 7.76
C ARG A 170 14.24 16.67 7.19
N ASP A 171 13.21 15.83 7.26
CA ASP A 171 13.27 14.42 6.91
C ASP A 171 12.26 14.07 5.82
N HIS A 172 12.66 13.14 4.94
CA HIS A 172 11.84 12.65 3.85
C HIS A 172 11.61 11.16 4.05
N LEU A 173 10.35 10.74 3.98
CA LEU A 173 10.04 9.33 3.91
C LEU A 173 10.32 8.89 2.47
N ALA A 174 11.39 8.13 2.29
CA ALA A 174 11.51 7.38 1.05
C ALA A 174 10.62 6.13 1.17
N PRO A 175 9.91 5.72 0.11
CA PRO A 175 9.50 4.33 0.06
C PRO A 175 10.77 3.49 0.21
N VAL A 176 10.67 2.30 0.79
CA VAL A 176 11.77 1.31 0.68
C VAL A 176 11.77 0.75 -0.77
N GLY A 177 11.76 1.63 -1.78
CA GLY A 177 11.66 1.30 -3.19
C GLY A 177 13.03 1.06 -3.79
N ALA A 178 13.25 -0.10 -4.39
CA ALA A 178 14.40 -0.32 -5.26
C ALA A 178 14.19 0.27 -6.66
N TYR A 179 12.93 0.50 -7.06
CA TYR A 179 12.54 0.94 -8.41
C TYR A 179 11.04 1.30 -8.50
N ASP A 180 10.70 2.34 -9.28
CA ASP A 180 9.35 2.67 -9.73
C ASP A 180 9.44 3.31 -11.13
N ASP A 181 8.62 2.88 -12.08
CA ASP A 181 8.48 3.51 -13.41
C ASP A 181 7.04 3.89 -13.78
N GLY A 182 6.14 3.91 -12.80
CA GLY A 182 4.71 4.19 -12.97
C GLY A 182 3.90 3.02 -13.51
N LEU A 183 4.53 1.96 -14.04
CA LEU A 183 3.87 0.72 -14.47
C LEU A 183 4.15 -0.45 -13.52
N MET A 184 5.38 -0.54 -13.01
CA MET A 184 5.82 -1.54 -12.04
C MET A 184 6.60 -0.88 -10.93
N ARG A 185 6.36 -1.34 -9.71
CA ARG A 185 7.13 -0.97 -8.54
C ARG A 185 7.78 -2.17 -7.87
N ILE A 186 8.98 -1.92 -7.34
CA ILE A 186 9.74 -2.86 -6.52
C ILE A 186 10.00 -2.23 -5.16
N VAL A 187 9.48 -2.82 -4.09
CA VAL A 187 9.74 -2.42 -2.70
C VAL A 187 10.57 -3.51 -2.03
N ARG A 188 11.75 -3.21 -1.48
CA ARG A 188 12.52 -4.20 -0.72
C ARG A 188 11.93 -4.32 0.68
N THR A 189 11.64 -5.54 1.11
CA THR A 189 11.06 -5.82 2.43
C THR A 189 12.05 -6.49 3.37
N GLY A 190 13.25 -6.81 2.88
CA GLY A 190 14.29 -7.47 3.65
C GLY A 190 15.56 -7.74 2.84
N VAL A 191 16.43 -8.59 3.39
CA VAL A 191 17.74 -8.93 2.80
C VAL A 191 17.53 -9.62 1.44
N ALA A 192 16.72 -10.66 1.40
CA ALA A 192 16.42 -11.44 0.20
C ALA A 192 14.92 -11.37 -0.19
N SER A 193 14.18 -10.40 0.36
CA SER A 193 12.75 -10.26 0.10
C SER A 193 12.40 -8.91 -0.53
N ALA A 194 11.44 -8.93 -1.44
CA ALA A 194 10.88 -7.76 -2.08
C ALA A 194 9.40 -7.98 -2.41
N ARG A 195 8.67 -6.89 -2.58
CA ARG A 195 7.30 -6.84 -3.05
C ARG A 195 7.26 -6.20 -4.43
N LEU A 196 6.45 -6.80 -5.30
CA LEU A 196 6.21 -6.33 -6.65
C LEU A 196 4.76 -5.87 -6.75
N ALA A 197 4.56 -4.75 -7.44
CA ALA A 197 3.23 -4.19 -7.70
C ALA A 197 3.13 -3.68 -9.14
N GLY A 198 1.91 -3.67 -9.69
CA GLY A 198 1.63 -3.20 -11.05
C GLY A 198 1.75 -4.29 -12.13
N GLU A 199 2.27 -3.91 -13.30
CA GLU A 199 2.38 -4.76 -14.48
C GLU A 199 3.82 -4.97 -14.90
N ILE A 200 4.21 -6.24 -15.07
CA ILE A 200 5.57 -6.60 -15.48
C ILE A 200 5.57 -6.95 -16.97
N ASP A 201 6.12 -6.06 -17.78
CA ASP A 201 6.17 -6.19 -19.23
C ASP A 201 7.59 -6.03 -19.78
N HIS A 202 7.71 -5.91 -21.11
CA HIS A 202 8.99 -5.77 -21.76
C HIS A 202 9.81 -4.55 -21.30
N SER A 203 9.16 -3.43 -20.97
CA SER A 203 9.80 -2.17 -20.63
C SER A 203 10.56 -2.24 -19.31
N ASN A 204 10.06 -3.04 -18.36
CA ASN A 204 10.55 -3.07 -16.99
C ASN A 204 11.15 -4.42 -16.57
N ARG A 205 11.03 -5.46 -17.41
CA ARG A 205 11.66 -6.79 -17.22
C ARG A 205 13.13 -6.77 -16.79
N PRO A 206 14.03 -5.93 -17.35
CA PRO A 206 15.43 -5.91 -16.91
C PRO A 206 15.61 -5.65 -15.41
N LYS A 207 14.65 -4.96 -14.78
CA LYS A 207 14.66 -4.64 -13.35
C LYS A 207 14.32 -5.84 -12.50
N ILE A 208 13.43 -6.72 -12.96
CA ILE A 208 13.17 -8.02 -12.30
C ILE A 208 14.43 -8.88 -12.33
N THR A 209 15.13 -8.96 -13.47
CA THR A 209 16.40 -9.71 -13.55
C THR A 209 17.43 -9.18 -12.56
N THR A 210 17.58 -7.85 -12.48
CA THR A 210 18.51 -7.22 -11.53
C THR A 210 18.09 -7.43 -10.08
N LEU A 211 16.79 -7.38 -9.79
CA LEU A 211 16.25 -7.65 -8.46
C LEU A 211 16.58 -9.08 -8.01
N LEU A 212 16.33 -10.08 -8.85
CA LEU A 212 16.59 -11.48 -8.54
C LEU A 212 18.09 -11.73 -8.29
N GLN A 213 18.95 -11.24 -9.18
CA GLN A 213 20.40 -11.37 -9.04
C GLN A 213 20.90 -10.73 -7.74
N SER A 214 20.52 -9.48 -7.47
CA SER A 214 20.94 -8.78 -6.27
C SER A 214 20.41 -9.39 -4.98
N SER A 215 19.21 -9.98 -5.01
CA SER A 215 18.59 -10.63 -3.85
C SER A 215 19.24 -11.98 -3.56
N LEU A 216 19.54 -12.76 -4.60
CA LEU A 216 20.30 -14.00 -4.46
C LEU A 216 21.72 -13.74 -3.95
N ASP A 217 22.44 -12.78 -4.52
CA ASP A 217 23.78 -12.39 -4.08
C ASP A 217 23.81 -12.00 -2.60
N ARG A 218 22.76 -11.33 -2.12
CA ARG A 218 22.65 -10.93 -0.72
C ARG A 218 22.31 -12.10 0.19
N SER A 219 21.41 -12.98 -0.24
CA SER A 219 21.08 -14.24 0.45
C SER A 219 22.34 -15.09 0.65
N LEU A 220 23.16 -15.25 -0.40
CA LEU A 220 24.40 -16.03 -0.36
C LEU A 220 25.45 -15.47 0.62
N ARG A 221 25.41 -14.17 0.92
CA ARG A 221 26.32 -13.51 1.85
C ARG A 221 25.79 -13.45 3.29
N SER A 222 24.58 -13.93 3.53
CA SER A 222 23.87 -13.79 4.81
C SER A 222 23.49 -15.18 5.34
N PRO A 223 24.42 -15.89 5.99
CA PRO A 223 24.21 -17.29 6.40
C PRO A 223 23.11 -17.49 7.47
N ASP A 224 22.72 -16.41 8.16
CA ASP A 224 21.69 -16.44 9.22
C ASP A 224 20.26 -16.26 8.68
N VAL A 225 20.10 -15.97 7.38
CA VAL A 225 18.79 -15.77 6.73
C VAL A 225 18.37 -17.08 6.05
N PRO A 226 17.08 -17.45 6.06
CA PRO A 226 16.59 -18.57 5.27
C PRO A 226 17.04 -18.45 3.81
N PRO A 227 17.40 -19.56 3.13
CA PRO A 227 17.94 -19.52 1.78
C PRO A 227 16.81 -19.35 0.75
N GLU A 228 15.95 -18.37 0.96
CA GLU A 228 14.76 -18.10 0.17
C GLU A 228 14.83 -16.65 -0.31
N VAL A 229 14.74 -16.47 -1.63
CA VAL A 229 14.47 -15.17 -2.22
C VAL A 229 12.96 -15.07 -2.36
N VAL A 230 12.32 -14.19 -1.58
CA VAL A 230 10.86 -14.09 -1.54
C VAL A 230 10.40 -12.86 -2.32
N LEU A 231 9.60 -13.09 -3.35
CA LEU A 231 8.89 -12.05 -4.06
C LEU A 231 7.41 -12.12 -3.71
N ASP A 232 6.92 -11.07 -3.06
CA ASP A 232 5.51 -10.89 -2.76
C ASP A 232 4.81 -10.32 -4.01
N MET A 233 3.82 -11.08 -4.52
CA MET A 233 3.19 -10.88 -5.83
C MET A 233 1.72 -10.46 -5.72
N ALA A 234 1.21 -10.19 -4.52
CA ALA A 234 -0.21 -9.89 -4.29
C ALA A 234 -0.74 -8.74 -5.15
N SER A 235 0.07 -7.69 -5.34
CA SER A 235 -0.30 -6.51 -6.13
C SER A 235 0.12 -6.58 -7.61
N VAL A 236 0.68 -7.71 -8.07
CA VAL A 236 1.03 -7.88 -9.49
C VAL A 236 -0.22 -8.28 -10.28
N ARG A 237 -0.71 -7.36 -11.13
CA ARG A 237 -1.93 -7.56 -11.92
C ARG A 237 -1.67 -8.20 -13.29
N PHE A 238 -0.44 -8.13 -13.78
CA PHE A 238 -0.04 -8.70 -15.06
C PHE A 238 1.45 -9.06 -15.07
N ILE A 239 1.78 -10.18 -15.72
CA ILE A 239 3.13 -10.48 -16.17
C ILE A 239 3.07 -10.93 -17.63
N ASP A 240 4.02 -10.49 -18.46
CA ASP A 240 4.16 -11.04 -19.79
C ASP A 240 4.79 -12.46 -19.77
N VAL A 241 4.63 -13.19 -20.87
CA VAL A 241 5.13 -14.58 -21.00
C VAL A 241 6.65 -14.65 -20.84
N ALA A 242 7.39 -13.65 -21.32
CA ALA A 242 8.85 -13.68 -21.29
C ALA A 242 9.40 -13.38 -19.89
N THR A 243 8.70 -12.56 -19.10
CA THR A 243 8.95 -12.38 -17.66
C THR A 243 8.65 -13.68 -16.91
N ALA A 244 7.53 -14.34 -17.19
CA ALA A 244 7.18 -15.62 -16.58
C ALA A 244 8.24 -16.70 -16.84
N VAL A 245 8.65 -16.87 -18.10
CA VAL A 245 9.76 -17.76 -18.49
C VAL A 245 11.07 -17.33 -17.82
N GLY A 246 11.32 -16.03 -17.72
CA GLY A 246 12.50 -15.48 -17.05
C GLY A 246 12.57 -15.83 -15.57
N LEU A 247 11.44 -15.81 -14.85
CA LEU A 247 11.36 -16.22 -13.45
C LEU A 247 11.64 -17.72 -13.26
N VAL A 248 11.05 -18.56 -14.12
CA VAL A 248 11.29 -20.01 -14.13
C VAL A 248 12.77 -20.31 -14.36
N HIS A 249 13.35 -19.73 -15.41
CA HIS A 249 14.75 -19.94 -15.74
C HIS A 249 15.70 -19.40 -14.67
N ALA A 250 15.39 -18.23 -14.10
CA ALA A 250 16.18 -17.67 -13.01
C ALA A 250 16.19 -18.60 -11.79
N ALA A 251 15.03 -19.16 -11.43
CA ALA A 251 14.94 -20.11 -10.32
C ALA A 251 15.77 -21.37 -10.58
N GLU A 252 15.71 -21.96 -11.77
CA GLU A 252 16.51 -23.14 -12.13
C GLU A 252 18.03 -22.91 -12.02
N MET A 253 18.46 -21.65 -12.19
CA MET A 253 19.86 -21.24 -12.05
C MET A 253 20.27 -21.00 -10.58
N PHE A 254 19.35 -21.05 -9.62
CA PHE A 254 19.70 -20.93 -8.20
C PHE A 254 20.48 -22.16 -7.73
N PRO A 255 21.43 -21.99 -6.78
CA PRO A 255 22.04 -23.11 -6.10
C PRO A 255 20.98 -24.02 -5.48
N ALA A 256 21.23 -25.33 -5.42
CA ALA A 256 20.28 -26.29 -4.85
C ALA A 256 19.92 -26.05 -3.38
N THR A 257 20.70 -25.20 -2.68
CA THR A 257 20.41 -24.77 -1.31
C THR A 257 19.41 -23.62 -1.23
N HIS A 258 19.16 -22.92 -2.35
CA HIS A 258 18.31 -21.73 -2.41
C HIS A 258 17.09 -21.95 -3.29
N ARG A 259 16.03 -21.20 -2.99
CA ARG A 259 14.80 -21.18 -3.80
C ARG A 259 14.32 -19.76 -4.06
N LEU A 260 13.61 -19.58 -5.16
CA LEU A 260 12.78 -18.41 -5.42
C LEU A 260 11.35 -18.74 -4.98
N VAL A 261 10.79 -17.94 -4.07
CA VAL A 261 9.41 -18.07 -3.61
C VAL A 261 8.60 -16.91 -4.16
N LEU A 262 7.61 -17.21 -4.99
CA LEU A 262 6.59 -16.26 -5.42
C LEU A 262 5.40 -16.40 -4.46
N HIS A 263 5.24 -15.42 -3.58
CA HIS A 263 4.24 -15.43 -2.53
C HIS A 263 2.96 -14.68 -2.94
N ARG A 264 1.79 -15.25 -2.60
CA ARG A 264 0.46 -14.64 -2.83
C ARG A 264 0.25 -14.23 -4.28
N VAL A 265 0.49 -15.18 -5.18
CA VAL A 265 0.32 -14.97 -6.62
C VAL A 265 -1.17 -14.98 -6.98
N ARG A 266 -1.65 -13.90 -7.61
CA ARG A 266 -3.04 -13.84 -8.11
C ARG A 266 -3.32 -14.92 -9.15
N PRO A 267 -4.55 -15.46 -9.24
CA PRO A 267 -4.89 -16.59 -10.13
C PRO A 267 -4.60 -16.32 -11.62
N ARG A 268 -4.69 -15.07 -12.07
CA ARG A 268 -4.34 -14.70 -13.46
C ARG A 268 -2.85 -14.81 -13.75
N VAL A 269 -2.00 -14.37 -12.81
CA VAL A 269 -0.54 -14.45 -12.92
C VAL A 269 -0.09 -15.90 -12.78
N GLN A 270 -0.67 -16.65 -11.83
CA GLN A 270 -0.38 -18.06 -11.63
C GLN A 270 -0.62 -18.89 -12.90
N ARG A 271 -1.75 -18.70 -13.59
CA ARG A 271 -2.04 -19.39 -14.86
C ARG A 271 -0.97 -19.17 -15.94
N ILE A 272 -0.34 -17.99 -15.97
CA ILE A 272 0.73 -17.70 -16.93
C ILE A 272 2.01 -18.43 -16.50
N LEU A 273 2.37 -18.37 -15.22
CA LEU A 273 3.52 -19.09 -14.65
C LEU A 273 3.41 -20.60 -14.89
N ASP A 274 2.23 -21.18 -14.65
CA ASP A 274 1.97 -22.60 -14.86
C ASP A 274 2.19 -23.03 -16.30
N ARG A 275 1.69 -22.24 -17.26
CA ARG A 275 1.90 -22.47 -18.70
C ARG A 275 3.36 -22.31 -19.13
N CYS A 276 4.15 -21.54 -18.37
CA CYS A 276 5.57 -21.33 -18.62
C CYS A 276 6.48 -22.35 -17.90
N GLY A 277 5.89 -23.33 -17.20
CA GLY A 277 6.63 -24.44 -16.60
C GLY A 277 6.99 -24.27 -15.13
N ALA A 278 6.43 -23.28 -14.43
CA ALA A 278 6.70 -23.06 -13.01
C ALA A 278 6.49 -24.32 -12.13
N PRO A 279 5.46 -25.18 -12.34
CA PRO A 279 5.28 -26.41 -11.58
C PRO A 279 6.42 -27.44 -11.71
N PHE A 280 7.30 -27.29 -12.70
CA PHE A 280 8.39 -28.24 -12.98
C PHE A 280 9.77 -27.72 -12.54
N ALA A 281 9.88 -26.44 -12.16
CA ALA A 281 11.15 -25.85 -11.71
C ALA A 281 11.39 -26.17 -10.23
N SER A 282 12.43 -26.97 -9.95
CA SER A 282 12.68 -27.50 -8.61
C SER A 282 13.01 -26.44 -7.55
N GLN A 283 13.62 -25.32 -7.97
CA GLN A 283 13.96 -24.20 -7.10
C GLN A 283 12.92 -23.07 -7.13
N LEU A 284 11.77 -23.26 -7.78
CA LEU A 284 10.68 -22.29 -7.81
C LEU A 284 9.51 -22.79 -6.97
N GLU A 285 9.11 -21.98 -6.00
CA GLU A 285 7.92 -22.20 -5.21
C GLU A 285 6.91 -21.11 -5.52
N VAL A 286 5.67 -21.49 -5.83
CA VAL A 286 4.57 -20.56 -6.12
C VAL A 286 3.44 -20.82 -5.13
N THR A 287 3.10 -19.82 -4.35
CA THR A 287 1.96 -19.89 -3.41
C THR A 287 0.88 -18.92 -3.88
N ALA A 288 -0.35 -19.43 -4.00
CA ALA A 288 -1.48 -18.66 -4.50
C ALA A 288 -1.96 -17.63 -3.47
N ASP A 289 -2.56 -16.54 -3.94
CA ASP A 289 -3.32 -15.64 -3.10
C ASP A 289 -4.70 -16.25 -2.79
N THR A 290 -4.95 -16.59 -1.54
CA THR A 290 -6.18 -17.26 -1.11
C THR A 290 -7.35 -16.30 -0.92
N ALA A 291 -7.16 -14.98 -0.99
CA ALA A 291 -8.22 -13.99 -0.78
C ALA A 291 -9.25 -13.95 -1.94
N GLU A 292 -8.81 -14.11 -3.20
CA GLU A 292 -9.68 -14.03 -4.38
C GLU A 292 -10.43 -15.34 -4.72
N ALA A 293 -10.05 -16.48 -4.12
CA ALA A 293 -10.68 -17.77 -4.43
C ALA A 293 -12.14 -17.86 -3.93
N SER A 294 -12.58 -16.96 -3.05
CA SER A 294 -13.93 -16.94 -2.49
C SER A 294 -14.99 -16.38 -3.44
N GLU A 295 -14.65 -15.46 -4.34
CA GLU A 295 -15.63 -14.78 -5.21
C GLU A 295 -16.02 -15.60 -6.46
N THR A 296 -15.26 -16.65 -6.81
CA THR A 296 -15.49 -17.43 -8.04
C THR A 296 -16.36 -18.68 -7.85
N SER A 297 -16.72 -19.06 -6.62
CA SER A 297 -17.59 -20.23 -6.38
C SER A 297 -19.10 -19.93 -6.40
N GLU A 298 -19.54 -18.68 -6.36
CA GLU A 298 -20.99 -18.37 -6.26
C GLU A 298 -21.72 -18.23 -7.61
N VAL A 299 -21.04 -18.33 -8.77
CA VAL A 299 -21.67 -18.03 -10.08
C VAL A 299 -22.04 -19.29 -10.90
N SER A 300 -21.79 -20.52 -10.41
CA SER A 300 -22.02 -21.75 -11.22
C SER A 300 -23.29 -22.55 -10.92
N GLU A 301 -24.20 -22.12 -10.05
CA GLU A 301 -25.49 -22.79 -9.84
C GLU A 301 -26.64 -21.81 -10.06
N THR A 302 -27.17 -21.73 -11.29
CA THR A 302 -28.60 -21.51 -11.61
C THR A 302 -28.79 -21.29 -13.12
N SER A 303 -28.98 -22.37 -13.86
CA SER A 303 -29.78 -22.33 -15.09
C SER A 303 -30.26 -23.74 -15.44
N GLU A 304 -31.33 -24.19 -14.77
CA GLU A 304 -32.25 -25.19 -15.32
C GLU A 304 -33.60 -24.49 -15.50
N VAL A 305 -34.00 -24.32 -16.76
CA VAL A 305 -35.31 -23.78 -17.14
C VAL A 305 -36.25 -24.99 -17.38
N PRO A 306 -37.44 -25.06 -16.77
CA PRO A 306 -38.36 -26.15 -17.06
C PRO A 306 -39.19 -25.85 -18.32
N GLU A 307 -39.31 -26.85 -19.19
CA GLU A 307 -40.25 -26.89 -20.31
C GLU A 307 -41.70 -26.87 -19.79
N THR A 308 -42.52 -25.93 -20.27
CA THR A 308 -43.97 -25.99 -20.13
C THR A 308 -44.62 -26.33 -21.47
N SER A 309 -45.22 -27.52 -21.52
CA SER A 309 -46.07 -28.00 -22.60
C SER A 309 -47.44 -27.31 -22.56
N GLU A 310 -47.77 -26.51 -23.58
CA GLU A 310 -49.14 -26.06 -23.84
C GLU A 310 -49.82 -27.00 -24.83
N THR A 311 -50.94 -27.58 -24.41
CA THR A 311 -51.93 -28.23 -25.26
C THR A 311 -53.25 -27.48 -25.10
N SER A 312 -53.77 -26.92 -26.20
CA SER A 312 -55.15 -27.07 -26.68
C SER A 312 -55.55 -25.93 -27.62
N GLU A 313 -55.54 -26.20 -28.92
CA GLU A 313 -56.49 -25.58 -29.85
C GLU A 313 -57.79 -26.40 -29.81
N THR A 314 -58.95 -25.73 -29.74
CA THR A 314 -60.09 -25.85 -30.67
C THR A 314 -61.31 -25.20 -30.02
N ASP A 315 -61.78 -24.07 -30.55
CA ASP A 315 -63.13 -24.04 -31.12
C ASP A 315 -63.38 -22.75 -31.91
N MET A 316 -63.77 -22.92 -33.17
CA MET A 316 -64.25 -21.87 -34.06
C MET A 316 -65.66 -22.25 -34.51
N ALA A 317 -66.59 -21.31 -34.34
CA ALA A 317 -68.03 -21.47 -34.50
C ALA A 317 -68.49 -22.00 -35.86
N SER A 318 -69.43 -22.96 -35.85
CA SER A 318 -70.72 -22.98 -36.57
C SER A 318 -71.51 -24.26 -36.28
#